data_AF-X1P7M0-F1
#
_entry.id   AF-X1P7M0-F1
#
_cell.length_a   1.000
_cell.length_b   1.000
_cell.length_c   1.000
_cell.angle_alpha   90.00
_cell.angle_beta   90.00
_cell.angle_gamma   90.00
#
_symmetry.space_group_name_H-M   'P 1'
#
loop_
_entity.id
_entity.type
_entity.pdbx_description
1 polymer ?
#
loop_
_entity_poly.entity_id
_entity_poly.type
_entity_poly.pdbx_seq_one_letter_code
_entity_poly.pdbx_strand_id
1 'polypeptide(L)' 'MGFPANVYEFGPQAVKEFTLNLLRDVVPGERLAITMSTENLVSNENLLQLTSVLENADLPLTQEKVSRIEHSLGKGKILL' A
#
# COMPACT_ATOMS: atom_id res chain seq x y z
N MET A 1 1.34 14.28 -3.13
CA MET A 1 2.47 13.62 -2.44
C MET A 1 3.06 12.59 -3.39
N GLY A 2 4.37 12.55 -3.58
CA GLY A 2 5.03 11.53 -4.39
C GLY A 2 5.37 10.30 -3.55
N PHE A 3 5.36 9.11 -4.16
CA PHE A 3 5.89 7.90 -3.53
C PHE A 3 7.43 7.95 -3.63
N PRO A 4 8.18 8.02 -2.52
CA PRO A 4 9.62 8.19 -2.58
C PRO A 4 10.29 6.96 -3.22
N ALA A 5 11.15 7.19 -4.21
CA ALA A 5 11.78 6.11 -4.98
C ALA A 5 12.61 5.15 -4.09
N ASN A 6 13.25 5.69 -3.05
CA ASN A 6 14.05 4.90 -2.10
C ASN A 6 13.22 3.86 -1.33
N VAL A 7 11.91 4.03 -1.19
CA VAL A 7 11.06 3.02 -0.54
C VAL A 7 11.09 1.70 -1.32
N TYR A 8 11.17 1.75 -2.65
CA TYR A 8 11.30 0.55 -3.49
C TYR A 8 12.67 -0.13 -3.32
N GLU A 9 13.73 0.63 -3.01
CA GLU A 9 15.07 0.07 -2.77
C GLU A 9 15.12 -0.74 -1.46
N PHE A 10 14.28 -0.39 -0.48
CA PHE A 10 14.15 -1.14 0.78
C PHE A 10 13.25 -2.39 0.68
N GLY A 11 12.69 -2.66 -0.50
CA GLY A 11 11.97 -3.88 -0.81
C GLY A 11 10.49 -3.90 -0.37
N PRO A 12 9.81 -5.05 -0.57
CA PRO A 12 8.35 -5.12 -0.50
C PRO A 12 7.77 -4.72 0.86
N GLN A 13 8.43 -5.11 1.95
CA GLN A 13 7.95 -4.79 3.30
C GLN A 13 7.93 -3.28 3.56
N ALA A 14 8.95 -2.55 3.13
CA ALA A 14 8.98 -1.09 3.24
C ALA A 14 7.89 -0.43 2.40
N VAL A 15 7.62 -0.97 1.19
CA VAL A 15 6.52 -0.53 0.33
C VAL A 15 5.17 -0.72 1.01
N LYS A 16 4.94 -1.87 1.66
CA LYS A 16 3.71 -2.15 2.43
C LYS A 16 3.52 -1.12 3.54
N GLU A 17 4.54 -0.92 4.37
CA GLU A 17 4.49 0.00 5.51
C GLU A 17 4.24 1.45 5.08
N PHE A 18 4.97 1.91 4.07
CA PHE A 18 4.77 3.26 3.53
C PHE A 18 3.35 3.44 2.96
N THR A 19 2.84 2.46 2.23
CA THR A 19 1.49 2.53 1.65
C THR A 19 0.42 2.55 2.74
N LEU A 20 0.55 1.73 3.78
CA LEU A 20 -0.37 1.75 4.93
C LEU A 20 -0.35 3.11 5.64
N ASN A 21 0.83 3.70 5.83
CA ASN A 21 0.96 5.04 6.43
C ASN A 21 0.31 6.11 5.54
N LEU A 22 0.50 6.05 4.23
CA LEU A 22 -0.19 6.93 3.29
C LEU A 22 -1.72 6.82 3.42
N LEU A 23 -2.28 5.62 3.57
CA LEU A 23 -3.72 5.45 3.79
C LEU A 23 -4.17 6.01 5.14
N ARG A 24 -3.37 5.88 6.20
CA ARG A 24 -3.66 6.45 7.53
C ARG A 24 -3.68 7.98 7.51
N ASP A 25 -2.76 8.61 6.77
CA ASP A 25 -2.64 10.06 6.65
C ASP A 25 -3.86 10.70 5.94
N VAL A 26 -4.60 9.91 5.17
CA VAL A 26 -5.78 10.37 4.42
C VAL A 26 -7.08 10.21 5.22
N VAL A 27 -7.07 9.57 6.40
CA VAL A 27 -8.29 9.36 7.19
C VAL A 27 -8.80 10.69 7.80
N PRO A 28 -10.13 10.99 7.72
CA PRO A 28 -11.17 10.23 7.03
C PRO A 28 -11.11 10.42 5.51
N GLY A 29 -10.95 9.31 4.79
CA GLY A 29 -10.70 9.34 3.34
C GLY A 29 -11.96 9.01 2.55
N GLU A 30 -12.89 9.95 2.44
CA GLU A 30 -14.15 9.78 1.67
C GLU A 30 -13.90 9.46 0.20
N ARG A 31 -12.85 10.06 -0.37
CA ARG A 31 -12.41 9.87 -1.75
C ARG A 31 -10.90 9.88 -1.80
N LEU A 32 -10.33 8.90 -2.48
CA LEU A 32 -8.89 8.79 -2.70
C LEU A 32 -8.63 8.45 -4.16
N ALA A 33 -7.76 9.21 -4.80
CA ALA A 33 -7.20 8.90 -6.11
C ALA A 33 -5.70 8.72 -5.96
N ILE A 34 -5.19 7.57 -6.41
CA ILE A 34 -3.75 7.27 -6.47
C ILE A 34 -3.39 7.16 -7.94
N THR A 35 -2.46 8.00 -8.37
CA THR A 35 -1.87 7.93 -9.71
C THR A 35 -0.48 7.34 -9.61
N MET A 36 -0.19 6.33 -10.43
CA MET A 36 1.10 5.64 -10.44
C MET A 36 1.77 5.81 -11.80
N SER A 37 3.06 6.12 -11.79
CA SER A 37 3.92 6.11 -12.98
C SER A 37 5.03 5.08 -12.75
N THR A 38 5.25 4.20 -13.71
CA THR A 38 6.33 3.20 -13.71
C THR A 38 7.51 3.65 -14.58
N GLU A 39 7.74 4.96 -14.68
CA GLU A 39 8.84 5.55 -15.45
C GLU A 39 10.21 5.04 -14.96
N ASN A 40 10.32 4.76 -13.66
CA ASN A 40 11.44 4.05 -13.07
C ASN A 40 11.15 2.54 -12.99
N LEU A 41 12.19 1.72 -13.21
CA LEU A 41 12.09 0.27 -13.05
C LEU A 41 11.79 -0.07 -11.58
N VAL A 42 10.58 -0.56 -11.31
CA VAL A 42 10.17 -1.09 -10.01
C VAL A 42 10.05 -2.61 -10.13
N SER A 43 10.56 -3.36 -9.14
CA SER A 43 10.45 -4.82 -9.14
C SER A 43 9.00 -5.29 -9.07
N ASN A 44 8.72 -6.47 -9.62
CA ASN A 44 7.39 -7.07 -9.56
C ASN A 44 6.92 -7.29 -8.12
N GLU A 45 7.82 -7.68 -7.21
CA GLU A 45 7.49 -7.92 -5.80
C GLU A 45 7.04 -6.64 -5.10
N ASN A 46 7.71 -5.52 -5.38
CA ASN A 46 7.33 -4.21 -4.86
C ASN A 46 5.97 -3.77 -5.41
N LEU A 47 5.73 -3.95 -6.71
CA LEU A 47 4.45 -3.61 -7.33
C LEU A 47 3.31 -4.46 -6.77
N LEU A 48 3.50 -5.78 -6.67
CA LEU A 48 2.53 -6.70 -6.08
C LEU A 48 2.20 -6.28 -4.65
N GLN A 49 3.22 -5.99 -3.84
CA GLN A 49 3.02 -5.63 -2.44
C GLN A 49 2.31 -4.28 -2.27
N LEU A 50 2.60 -3.30 -3.12
CA LEU A 50 1.86 -2.04 -3.20
C LEU A 50 0.39 -2.29 -3.55
N THR A 51 0.14 -3.01 -4.65
CA THR A 51 -1.23 -3.29 -5.10
C THR A 51 -2.01 -4.15 -4.11
N SER A 52 -1.37 -5.06 -3.37
CA SER A 52 -2.03 -5.85 -2.33
C SER A 52 -2.53 -5.01 -1.15
N VAL A 53 -1.92 -3.87 -0.86
CA VAL A 53 -2.48 -2.92 0.11
C VAL A 53 -3.69 -2.22 -0.49
N LEU A 54 -3.58 -1.73 -1.72
CA LEU A 54 -4.61 -0.94 -2.38
C LEU A 54 -5.87 -1.75 -2.73
N GLU A 55 -5.73 -3.02 -3.11
CA GLU A 55 -6.86 -3.90 -3.44
C GLU A 55 -7.77 -4.20 -2.24
N ASN A 56 -7.24 -4.06 -1.02
CA ASN A 56 -7.99 -4.26 0.23
C ASN A 56 -8.55 -2.94 0.78
N ALA A 57 -8.30 -1.80 0.12
CA ALA A 57 -8.83 -0.51 0.52
C ALA A 57 -10.32 -0.38 0.17
N ASP A 58 -11.12 0.01 1.15
CA ASP A 58 -12.57 0.24 0.99
C ASP A 58 -12.92 1.64 1.48
N LEU A 59 -13.64 2.40 0.67
CA LEU A 59 -13.98 3.80 0.96
C LEU A 59 -15.33 3.91 1.69
N PRO A 60 -15.52 4.90 2.58
CA PRO A 60 -14.52 5.84 3.07
C PRO A 60 -13.44 5.12 3.90
N LEU A 61 -12.20 5.59 3.82
CA LEU A 61 -11.11 5.09 4.66
C LEU A 61 -11.32 5.52 6.11
N THR A 62 -11.20 4.54 7.02
CA THR A 62 -11.17 4.74 8.47
C THR A 62 -9.93 4.07 9.06
N GLN A 63 -9.52 4.49 10.26
CA GLN A 63 -8.39 3.85 10.95
C GLN A 63 -8.60 2.33 11.10
N GLU A 64 -9.81 1.90 11.45
CA GLU A 64 -10.16 0.48 11.57
C GLU A 64 -10.02 -0.26 10.24
N LYS A 65 -10.46 0.34 9.12
CA LYS A 65 -10.31 -0.25 7.79
C LYS A 65 -8.83 -0.44 7.43
N VAL A 66 -7.98 0.55 7.69
CA VAL A 66 -6.54 0.44 7.40
C VAL A 66 -5.88 -0.62 8.28
N SER A 67 -6.22 -0.68 9.57
CA SER A 67 -5.72 -1.74 10.48
C SER A 67 -6.14 -3.15 10.04
N ARG A 68 -7.33 -3.31 9.46
CA ARG A 68 -7.75 -4.60 8.86
C ARG A 68 -6.90 -5.00 7.67
N ILE A 69 -6.53 -4.04 6.80
CA ILE A 69 -5.63 -4.32 5.65
C ILE A 69 -4.28 -4.84 6.15
N GLU A 70 -3.69 -4.14 7.12
CA GLU A 70 -2.41 -4.55 7.73
C GLU A 70 -2.47 -5.96 8.33
N HIS A 71 -3.55 -6.27 9.07
CA HIS A 71 -3.74 -7.59 9.68
C HIS A 71 -3.92 -8.70 8.63
N SER A 72 -4.72 -8.45 7.59
CA SER A 72 -4.96 -9.40 6.50
C SER A 72 -3.70 -9.74 5.72
N LEU A 73 -2.78 -8.77 5.56
CA LEU A 73 -1.49 -8.95 4.88
C LEU A 73 -0.38 -9.43 5.82
N GLY A 74 -0.60 -9.47 7.14
CA GLY A 74 0.34 -10.03 8.12
C GLY A 74 0.18 -11.55 8.31
N LYS A 75 -1.01 -12.09 8.01
CA LYS A 75 -1.21 -13.53 7.85
C LYS A 75 -0.77 -13.88 6.44
N GLY A 76 0.45 -14.40 6.28
CA GLY A 76 0.99 -14.76 4.97
C GLY A 76 -0.03 -15.54 4.15
N LYS A 77 -0.47 -14.96 3.02
CA LYS A 77 -0.98 -15.77 1.90
C LYS A 77 0.21 -16.59 1.43
N ILE A 78 0.27 -17.85 1.83
CA ILE A 78 1.00 -18.87 1.08
C ILE A 78 0.28 -18.93 -0.26
N LEU A 79 0.79 -18.21 -1.24
CA LEU A 79 0.47 -18.48 -2.63
C LEU A 79 1.22 -19.77 -2.99
N LEU A 80 0.41 -20.83 -3.12
CA LEU A 80 0.65 -22.18 -3.62
C LEU A 80 2.07 -22.52 -4.09
#